data_AF-A0A1N7QW13-F1
#
_entry.id   AF-A0A1N7QW13-F1
#
_cell.length_a   1.000
_cell.length_b   1.000
_cell.length_c   1.000
_cell.angle_alpha   90.00
_cell.angle_beta   90.00
_cell.angle_gamma   90.00
#
_symmetry.space_group_name_H-M   'P 1'
#
loop_
_entity.id
_entity.type
_entity.pdbx_description
1 polymer ?
#
loop_
_entity_poly.entity_id
_entity_poly.type
_entity_poly.pdbx_seq_one_letter_code
_entity_poly.pdbx_strand_id
1 'polypeptide(L)'
;MKKILLLFVFWQSFIFAQKNNELLVLSAVVKDKVIPNAQIIFQKNGETSETVNTDASGKAVIPPQFVDANNEITLIIKKEGYSTLVTKGPFGGLTYALSPVMEDLDGMRIVLSWGKSPSDLDSHLSYPNNHICYYHKEGTNANLDVDDTDSFGPETITIEKRAQNQKYIYAVHDYSDKNRVDNDNLSNISNAKVYVYIGNTLIKSYDVPKRKKGTVWVVFMIDESGNIIDINNFENSTSWEGVRSLLSNYRYSSTPINSITENNRQTAFDINKQGENFYHSGRMEQAVNYYQQALEYNPFDGQIYSNLGLAFSKIGRNAEAIWANREAIKFATDNTVKANSYYNIAKIYENSGQYSDALYYYGLAKENKENPVYDKAILRVKSKMR
;
A
#
# COMPACT_ATOMS: atom_id res chain seq x y z
N MET A 1 -45.67 34.22 27.94
CA MET A 1 -44.86 33.13 27.36
C MET A 1 -44.00 33.72 26.24
N LYS A 2 -42.70 33.96 26.48
CA LYS A 2 -41.77 34.40 25.43
C LYS A 2 -41.26 33.16 24.70
N LYS A 3 -41.60 33.00 23.42
CA LYS A 3 -41.04 31.95 22.56
C LYS A 3 -39.59 32.31 22.25
N ILE A 4 -38.66 31.49 22.73
CA ILE A 4 -37.26 31.49 22.30
C ILE A 4 -37.22 30.79 20.95
N LEU A 5 -36.84 31.53 19.90
CA LEU A 5 -36.55 30.97 18.58
C LEU A 5 -35.06 30.62 18.56
N LEU A 6 -34.73 29.36 18.82
CA LEU A 6 -33.38 28.82 18.61
C LEU A 6 -33.21 28.51 17.12
N LEU A 7 -32.53 29.42 16.41
CA LEU A 7 -32.00 29.17 15.08
C LEU A 7 -30.71 28.36 15.21
N PHE A 8 -30.80 27.04 15.05
CA PHE A 8 -29.64 26.21 14.77
C PHE A 8 -29.31 26.31 13.28
N VAL A 9 -28.32 27.14 12.94
CA VAL A 9 -27.70 27.10 11.62
C VAL A 9 -26.63 26.01 11.68
N PHE A 10 -26.98 24.78 11.28
CA PHE A 10 -25.99 23.77 10.93
C PHE A 10 -25.39 24.15 9.57
N TRP A 11 -24.23 24.80 9.58
CA TRP A 11 -23.37 24.84 8.40
C TRP A 11 -22.62 23.51 8.36
N GLN A 12 -23.18 22.51 7.68
CA GLN A 12 -22.37 21.38 7.21
C GLN A 12 -21.54 21.89 6.04
N SER A 13 -20.29 22.28 6.31
CA SER A 13 -19.29 22.46 5.28
C SER A 13 -18.93 21.07 4.73
N PHE A 14 -19.47 20.72 3.57
CA PHE A 14 -19.07 19.52 2.85
C PHE A 14 -17.61 19.68 2.38
N ILE A 15 -16.72 18.77 2.82
CA ILE A 15 -15.27 18.81 2.51
C ILE A 15 -15.00 17.86 1.33
N PHE A 16 -15.27 18.30 0.11
CA PHE A 16 -14.97 17.52 -1.11
C PHE A 16 -14.33 18.38 -2.20
N ALA A 17 -13.62 17.72 -3.13
CA ALA A 17 -13.18 18.34 -4.37
C ALA A 17 -14.41 18.69 -5.22
N GLN A 18 -14.71 19.99 -5.35
CA GLN A 18 -16.00 20.44 -5.89
C GLN A 18 -15.97 20.58 -7.43
N LYS A 19 -14.77 20.68 -8.02
CA LYS A 19 -14.55 20.91 -9.45
C LYS A 19 -13.52 19.93 -10.01
N ASN A 20 -13.64 19.64 -11.31
CA ASN A 20 -12.70 18.76 -12.02
C ASN A 20 -11.26 19.31 -12.08
N ASN A 21 -11.05 20.60 -11.79
CA ASN A 21 -9.73 21.23 -11.75
C ASN A 21 -9.21 21.47 -10.33
N GLU A 22 -9.81 20.87 -9.31
CA GLU A 22 -9.39 20.97 -7.92
C GLU A 22 -9.01 19.59 -7.37
N LEU A 23 -8.00 19.57 -6.51
CA LEU A 23 -7.59 18.43 -5.70
C LEU A 23 -7.93 18.72 -4.24
N LEU A 24 -8.38 17.69 -3.52
CA LEU A 24 -8.51 17.72 -2.07
C LEU A 24 -7.55 16.70 -1.46
N VAL A 25 -6.79 17.14 -0.45
CA VAL A 25 -5.87 16.29 0.31
C VAL A 25 -6.37 16.12 1.74
N LEU A 26 -6.69 14.88 2.11
CA LEU A 26 -7.17 14.50 3.44
C LEU A 26 -6.16 13.61 4.18
N SER A 27 -6.38 13.43 5.47
CA SER A 27 -5.72 12.39 6.25
C SER A 27 -6.32 11.04 5.95
N ALA A 28 -5.46 10.03 5.74
CA ALA A 28 -5.92 8.65 5.59
C ALA A 28 -6.38 8.01 6.92
N VAL A 29 -6.14 8.62 8.08
CA VAL A 29 -6.45 7.99 9.39
C VAL A 29 -7.39 8.80 10.26
N VAL A 30 -7.81 9.99 9.81
CA VAL A 30 -8.78 10.82 10.52
C VAL A 30 -9.78 11.33 9.49
N LYS A 31 -11.03 10.87 9.62
CA LYS A 31 -12.12 11.25 8.72
C LYS A 31 -12.23 12.77 8.60
N ASP A 32 -12.41 13.26 7.37
CA ASP A 32 -12.57 14.67 6.99
C ASP A 32 -11.44 15.63 7.39
N LYS A 33 -10.32 15.12 7.94
CA LYS A 33 -9.20 15.95 8.35
C LYS A 33 -8.39 16.39 7.14
N VAL A 34 -8.58 17.64 6.74
CA VAL A 34 -7.82 18.29 5.66
C VAL A 34 -6.33 18.40 6.00
N ILE A 35 -5.48 18.34 4.97
CA ILE A 35 -4.03 18.55 5.10
C ILE A 35 -3.62 19.83 4.38
N PRO A 36 -3.44 20.95 5.10
CA PRO A 36 -2.97 22.21 4.52
C PRO A 36 -1.46 22.19 4.28
N ASN A 37 -1.00 23.01 3.34
CA ASN A 37 0.41 23.13 2.96
C ASN A 37 1.06 21.79 2.60
N ALA A 38 0.31 20.87 1.98
CA ALA A 38 0.86 19.71 1.30
C ALA A 38 1.37 20.17 -0.07
N GLN A 39 2.59 19.79 -0.41
CA GLN A 39 3.21 20.10 -1.69
C GLN A 39 2.73 19.10 -2.74
N ILE A 40 2.15 19.59 -3.82
CA ILE A 40 1.67 18.80 -4.94
C ILE A 40 2.54 19.13 -6.16
N ILE A 41 3.24 18.12 -6.67
CA ILE A 41 4.17 18.25 -7.77
C ILE A 41 3.60 17.50 -8.97
N PHE A 42 3.43 18.20 -10.08
CA PHE A 42 3.05 17.63 -11.37
C PHE A 42 4.31 17.44 -12.21
N GLN A 43 4.56 16.20 -12.62
CA GLN A 43 5.75 15.84 -13.38
C GLN A 43 5.37 15.14 -14.69
N LYS A 44 5.94 15.62 -15.79
CA LYS A 44 5.91 14.98 -17.10
C LYS A 44 7.33 14.68 -17.56
N ASN A 45 7.54 13.51 -18.15
CA ASN A 45 8.88 13.11 -18.59
C ASN A 45 9.47 14.11 -19.58
N GLY A 46 10.66 14.63 -19.28
CA GLY A 46 11.39 15.58 -20.13
C GLY A 46 10.95 17.04 -20.00
N GLU A 47 10.02 17.36 -19.09
CA GLU A 47 9.52 18.73 -18.87
C GLU A 47 9.80 19.21 -17.45
N THR A 48 9.71 20.52 -17.24
CA THR A 48 9.85 21.12 -15.90
C THR A 48 8.64 20.77 -15.06
N SER A 49 8.85 20.29 -13.83
CA SER A 49 7.75 20.02 -12.90
C SER A 49 7.09 21.30 -12.43
N GLU A 50 5.78 21.30 -12.28
CA GLU A 50 5.05 22.38 -11.60
C GLU A 50 4.67 21.99 -10.19
N THR A 51 4.61 22.96 -9.30
CA THR A 51 4.32 22.74 -7.88
C THR A 51 3.27 23.71 -7.39
N VAL A 52 2.24 23.17 -6.74
CA VAL A 52 1.22 23.94 -6.01
C VAL A 52 1.14 23.41 -4.58
N ASN A 53 0.60 24.21 -3.66
CA ASN A 53 0.39 23.79 -2.28
C ASN A 53 -1.09 23.79 -1.95
N THR A 54 -1.52 22.89 -1.07
CA THR A 54 -2.87 22.94 -0.54
C THR A 54 -3.08 24.13 0.38
N ASP A 55 -4.25 24.75 0.30
CA ASP A 55 -4.67 25.86 1.15
C ASP A 55 -5.12 25.38 2.55
N ALA A 56 -5.67 26.29 3.37
CA ALA A 56 -6.17 25.98 4.71
C ALA A 56 -7.32 24.96 4.73
N SER A 57 -8.01 24.75 3.60
CA SER A 57 -9.06 23.75 3.42
C SER A 57 -8.54 22.44 2.81
N GLY A 58 -7.22 22.28 2.67
CA GLY A 58 -6.61 21.10 2.07
C GLY A 58 -6.78 21.03 0.55
N LYS A 59 -7.21 22.12 -0.10
CA LYS A 59 -7.49 22.16 -1.54
C LYS A 59 -6.36 22.78 -2.33
N ALA A 60 -6.14 22.31 -3.55
CA ALA A 60 -5.23 22.92 -4.50
C ALA A 60 -5.85 22.94 -5.90
N VAL A 61 -5.56 24.00 -6.66
CA VAL A 61 -6.00 24.12 -8.06
C VAL A 61 -4.99 23.38 -8.95
N ILE A 62 -5.50 22.49 -9.81
CA ILE A 62 -4.71 21.80 -10.83
C ILE A 62 -4.33 22.83 -11.90
N PRO A 63 -3.04 22.98 -12.25
CA PRO A 63 -2.63 23.87 -13.33
C PRO A 63 -3.37 23.49 -14.64
N PRO A 64 -3.87 24.46 -15.43
CA PRO A 64 -4.77 24.21 -16.56
C PRO A 64 -4.29 23.14 -17.55
N GLN A 65 -2.99 23.07 -17.80
CA GLN A 65 -2.35 22.12 -18.70
C GLN A 65 -2.35 20.67 -18.18
N PHE A 66 -2.64 20.44 -16.89
CA PHE A 66 -2.70 19.11 -16.28
C PHE A 66 -4.12 18.62 -15.97
N VAL A 67 -5.15 19.46 -16.19
CA VAL A 67 -6.55 19.13 -15.83
C VAL A 67 -7.05 17.90 -16.59
N ASP A 68 -6.81 17.84 -17.90
CA ASP A 68 -7.21 16.73 -18.78
C ASP A 68 -6.06 15.76 -19.07
N ALA A 69 -4.96 15.87 -18.33
CA ALA A 69 -3.77 15.11 -18.65
C ALA A 69 -3.96 13.62 -18.34
N ASN A 70 -3.49 12.80 -19.28
CA ASN A 70 -3.63 11.35 -19.27
C ASN A 70 -2.60 10.69 -18.33
N ASN A 71 -2.42 9.37 -18.46
CA ASN A 71 -1.51 8.56 -17.63
C ASN A 71 -0.01 8.92 -17.78
N GLU A 72 0.37 9.91 -18.59
CA GLU A 72 1.75 10.37 -18.77
C GLU A 72 2.22 11.32 -17.68
N ILE A 73 1.30 11.93 -16.92
CA ILE A 73 1.65 12.79 -15.79
C ILE A 73 1.73 11.96 -14.52
N THR A 74 2.78 12.22 -13.73
CA THR A 74 2.91 11.74 -12.37
C THR A 74 2.61 12.88 -11.40
N LEU A 75 1.69 12.64 -10.49
CA LEU A 75 1.36 13.47 -9.35
C LEU A 75 2.13 12.95 -8.13
N ILE A 76 2.88 13.83 -7.49
CA ILE A 76 3.60 13.53 -6.25
C ILE A 76 3.08 14.46 -5.17
N ILE A 77 2.51 13.91 -4.10
CA ILE A 77 2.01 14.69 -2.95
C ILE A 77 2.92 14.43 -1.74
N LYS A 78 3.47 15.51 -1.17
CA LYS A 78 4.40 15.48 -0.05
C LYS A 78 3.89 16.32 1.12
N LYS A 79 4.05 15.78 2.33
CA LYS A 79 3.87 16.50 3.59
C LYS A 79 4.78 15.89 4.64
N GLU A 80 5.46 16.72 5.42
CA GLU A 80 6.26 16.24 6.55
C GLU A 80 5.40 15.44 7.54
N GLY A 81 5.90 14.28 7.99
CA GLY A 81 5.16 13.34 8.84
C GLY A 81 4.23 12.39 8.08
N TYR A 82 4.18 12.46 6.75
CA TYR A 82 3.36 11.60 5.90
C TYR A 82 4.21 10.88 4.85
N SER A 83 3.77 9.68 4.49
CA SER A 83 4.31 8.94 3.35
C SER A 83 4.05 9.71 2.06
N THR A 84 5.05 9.77 1.17
CA THR A 84 4.88 10.43 -0.13
C THR A 84 3.93 9.61 -0.99
N LEU A 85 2.86 10.24 -1.48
CA LEU A 85 1.93 9.63 -2.43
C LEU A 85 2.44 9.92 -3.85
N VAL A 86 2.54 8.87 -4.67
CA VAL A 86 2.90 8.96 -6.08
C VAL A 86 1.81 8.25 -6.88
N THR A 87 1.22 8.93 -7.86
CA THR A 87 0.14 8.36 -8.68
C THR A 87 0.14 8.97 -10.08
N LYS A 88 -0.41 8.24 -11.05
CA LYS A 88 -0.59 8.72 -12.42
C LYS A 88 -2.03 9.15 -12.67
N GLY A 89 -2.21 10.02 -13.66
CA GLY A 89 -3.51 10.56 -14.04
C GLY A 89 -4.54 9.48 -14.39
N PRO A 90 -5.82 9.86 -14.55
CA PRO A 90 -6.37 11.20 -14.34
C PRO A 90 -6.45 11.59 -12.85
N PHE A 91 -6.48 12.90 -12.55
CA PHE A 91 -6.48 13.43 -11.18
C PHE A 91 -7.73 14.25 -10.80
N GLY A 92 -8.44 14.79 -11.80
CA GLY A 92 -9.58 15.67 -11.57
C GLY A 92 -10.75 14.96 -10.89
N GLY A 93 -11.33 15.60 -9.88
CA GLY A 93 -12.48 15.06 -9.16
C GLY A 93 -12.18 13.84 -8.28
N LEU A 94 -10.92 13.69 -7.84
CA LEU A 94 -10.51 12.69 -6.86
C LEU A 94 -10.07 13.37 -5.56
N THR A 95 -10.38 12.72 -4.43
CA THR A 95 -9.80 13.05 -3.13
C THR A 95 -8.61 12.13 -2.88
N TYR A 96 -7.46 12.72 -2.52
CA TYR A 96 -6.25 11.98 -2.18
C TYR A 96 -6.04 11.99 -0.67
N ALA A 97 -5.76 10.83 -0.09
CA ALA A 97 -5.51 10.72 1.34
C ALA A 97 -4.05 10.39 1.62
N LEU A 98 -3.39 11.21 2.44
CA LEU A 98 -2.02 10.94 2.86
C LEU A 98 -2.02 10.07 4.12
N SER A 99 -1.29 8.97 4.02
CA SER A 99 -0.92 8.11 5.14
C SER A 99 0.13 8.81 6.00
N PRO A 100 -0.10 9.03 7.32
CA PRO A 100 1.00 9.33 8.24
C PRO A 100 2.06 8.24 8.16
N VAL A 101 3.31 8.59 8.45
CA VAL A 101 4.39 7.59 8.56
C VAL A 101 4.02 6.55 9.62
N MET A 102 4.19 5.29 9.27
CA MET A 102 3.95 4.18 10.19
C MET A 102 5.24 3.80 10.91
N GLU A 103 5.14 3.65 12.24
CA GLU A 103 6.28 3.27 13.09
C GLU A 103 6.39 1.73 13.23
N ASP A 104 5.27 1.02 13.10
CA ASP A 104 5.23 -0.43 13.19
C ASP A 104 5.92 -1.12 12.02
N LEU A 105 6.91 -1.96 12.34
CA LEU A 105 7.73 -2.69 11.36
C LEU A 105 6.94 -3.68 10.50
N ASP A 106 5.84 -4.20 11.05
CA ASP A 106 4.93 -5.15 10.39
C ASP A 106 3.57 -4.55 10.08
N GLY A 107 3.46 -3.23 10.23
CA GLY A 107 2.25 -2.52 9.93
C GLY A 107 2.09 -2.32 8.43
N MET A 108 0.84 -2.29 7.98
CA MET A 108 0.46 -1.95 6.62
C MET A 108 -0.76 -1.04 6.64
N ARG A 109 -0.81 -0.06 5.73
CA ARG A 109 -2.01 0.76 5.52
C ARG A 109 -2.48 0.64 4.08
N ILE A 110 -3.77 0.41 3.92
CA ILE A 110 -4.45 0.26 2.64
C ILE A 110 -5.43 1.42 2.52
N VAL A 111 -5.24 2.27 1.52
CA VAL A 111 -6.05 3.47 1.28
C VAL A 111 -6.78 3.31 -0.04
N LEU A 112 -8.11 3.25 0.01
CA LEU A 112 -9.00 3.32 -1.13
C LEU A 112 -9.38 4.78 -1.39
N SER A 113 -9.29 5.20 -2.64
CA SER A 113 -9.75 6.50 -3.13
C SER A 113 -10.58 6.28 -4.39
N TRP A 114 -11.68 7.02 -4.53
CA TRP A 114 -12.53 6.97 -5.72
C TRP A 114 -13.12 8.34 -6.02
N GLY A 115 -13.80 8.46 -7.16
CA GLY A 115 -14.45 9.68 -7.59
C GLY A 115 -15.88 9.83 -7.05
N LYS A 116 -16.65 10.67 -7.73
CA LYS A 116 -18.04 10.96 -7.35
C LYS A 116 -18.99 9.74 -7.42
N SER A 117 -18.76 8.83 -8.37
CA SER A 117 -19.72 7.78 -8.72
C SER A 117 -18.99 6.47 -9.00
N PRO A 118 -19.41 5.33 -8.42
CA PRO A 118 -20.49 5.17 -7.43
C PRO A 118 -20.25 5.98 -6.16
N SER A 119 -21.32 6.27 -5.43
CA SER A 119 -21.26 7.14 -4.24
C SER A 119 -20.57 6.48 -3.06
N ASP A 120 -20.57 5.15 -3.00
CA ASP A 120 -20.20 4.41 -1.80
C ASP A 120 -19.47 3.13 -2.23
N LEU A 121 -18.17 3.07 -1.91
CA LEU A 121 -17.29 1.94 -2.16
C LEU A 121 -16.68 1.47 -0.84
N ASP A 122 -17.04 0.25 -0.44
CA ASP A 122 -16.62 -0.35 0.81
C ASP A 122 -15.29 -1.12 0.66
N SER A 123 -14.41 -0.94 1.64
CA SER A 123 -13.18 -1.70 1.84
C SER A 123 -13.46 -2.94 2.66
N HIS A 124 -12.95 -4.07 2.18
CA HIS A 124 -13.06 -5.34 2.86
C HIS A 124 -11.68 -5.96 3.05
N LEU A 125 -11.34 -6.30 4.30
CA LEU A 125 -10.15 -7.08 4.64
C LEU A 125 -10.55 -8.36 5.35
N SER A 126 -10.25 -9.52 4.75
CA SER A 126 -10.53 -10.84 5.34
C SER A 126 -9.26 -11.56 5.76
N TYR A 127 -9.21 -12.06 6.99
CA TYR A 127 -8.12 -12.89 7.52
C TYR A 127 -8.67 -13.86 8.59
N PRO A 128 -7.90 -14.86 9.08
CA PRO A 128 -8.44 -15.88 9.99
C PRO A 128 -9.24 -15.28 11.15
N ASN A 129 -10.50 -15.73 11.28
CA ASN A 129 -11.48 -15.30 12.29
C ASN A 129 -11.90 -13.82 12.25
N ASN A 130 -11.49 -13.05 11.25
CA ASN A 130 -11.74 -11.61 11.17
C ASN A 130 -12.24 -11.21 9.77
N HIS A 131 -13.07 -10.18 9.72
CA HIS A 131 -13.49 -9.52 8.49
C HIS A 131 -13.73 -8.04 8.79
N ILE A 132 -12.86 -7.18 8.29
CA ILE A 132 -12.93 -5.74 8.51
C ILE A 132 -13.70 -5.11 7.35
N CYS A 133 -14.76 -4.36 7.68
CA CYS A 133 -15.54 -3.54 6.76
C CYS A 133 -16.44 -2.59 7.56
N TYR A 134 -17.26 -1.78 6.87
CA TYR A 134 -18.23 -0.86 7.49
C TYR A 134 -18.98 -1.45 8.70
N TYR A 135 -19.50 -2.68 8.58
CA TYR A 135 -20.28 -3.36 9.63
C TYR A 135 -19.44 -3.89 10.80
N HIS A 136 -18.16 -4.14 10.60
CA HIS A 136 -17.26 -4.70 11.60
C HIS A 136 -15.88 -4.05 11.47
N LYS A 137 -15.77 -2.83 12.01
CA LYS A 137 -14.65 -1.92 11.75
C LYS A 137 -13.35 -2.31 12.47
N GLU A 138 -13.43 -3.11 13.51
CA GLU A 138 -12.29 -3.51 14.33
C GLU A 138 -12.07 -5.01 14.24
N GLY A 139 -10.83 -5.46 14.27
CA GLY A 139 -10.48 -6.86 14.44
C GLY A 139 -9.12 -7.00 15.09
N THR A 140 -8.59 -8.22 15.10
CA THR A 140 -7.30 -8.49 15.74
C THR A 140 -6.15 -7.81 14.98
N ASN A 141 -5.62 -6.71 15.53
CA ASN A 141 -4.53 -5.90 14.97
C ASN A 141 -4.83 -5.28 13.59
N ALA A 142 -6.11 -5.06 13.26
CA ALA A 142 -6.48 -4.34 12.04
C ALA A 142 -7.81 -3.60 12.22
N ASN A 143 -7.87 -2.36 11.74
CA ASN A 143 -9.01 -1.45 11.92
C ASN A 143 -9.33 -0.71 10.62
N LEU A 144 -10.61 -0.39 10.40
CA LEU A 144 -11.08 0.56 9.39
C LEU A 144 -11.00 1.98 10.00
N ASP A 145 -9.89 2.68 9.76
CA ASP A 145 -9.58 3.98 10.35
C ASP A 145 -10.48 5.10 9.83
N VAL A 146 -10.74 5.07 8.53
CA VAL A 146 -11.62 6.01 7.84
C VAL A 146 -12.60 5.23 7.02
N ASP A 147 -13.86 5.57 7.23
CA ASP A 147 -15.03 4.96 6.62
C ASP A 147 -15.86 6.09 6.02
N ASP A 148 -15.91 6.14 4.70
CA ASP A 148 -16.59 7.16 3.94
C ASP A 148 -17.73 6.50 3.16
N THR A 149 -18.95 6.89 3.53
CA THR A 149 -20.18 6.33 2.98
C THR A 149 -20.75 7.19 1.86
N ASP A 150 -20.04 8.26 1.50
CA ASP A 150 -20.43 9.22 0.49
C ASP A 150 -19.32 9.45 -0.55
N SER A 151 -19.68 10.17 -1.61
CA SER A 151 -18.83 10.33 -2.79
C SER A 151 -17.41 10.78 -2.42
N PHE A 152 -16.43 10.39 -3.25
CA PHE A 152 -15.03 10.82 -3.23
C PHE A 152 -14.10 10.14 -2.21
N GLY A 153 -14.61 9.32 -1.29
CA GLY A 153 -13.78 8.67 -0.28
C GLY A 153 -12.92 9.64 0.54
N PRO A 154 -11.84 9.15 1.20
CA PRO A 154 -11.24 7.82 1.12
C PRO A 154 -11.87 6.81 2.07
N GLU A 155 -11.57 5.54 1.86
CA GLU A 155 -11.60 4.55 2.94
C GLU A 155 -10.19 4.07 3.27
N THR A 156 -9.95 3.74 4.53
CA THR A 156 -8.62 3.30 4.95
C THR A 156 -8.68 2.21 5.99
N ILE A 157 -7.95 1.13 5.72
CA ILE A 157 -7.70 0.03 6.66
C ILE A 157 -6.23 0.06 7.07
N THR A 158 -5.95 0.12 8.37
CA THR A 158 -4.61 -0.12 8.94
C THR A 158 -4.57 -1.52 9.56
N ILE A 159 -3.60 -2.32 9.13
CA ILE A 159 -3.13 -3.51 9.85
C ILE A 159 -1.99 -3.02 10.74
N GLU A 160 -2.22 -2.92 12.05
CA GLU A 160 -1.22 -2.41 13.01
C GLU A 160 -0.03 -3.36 13.13
N LYS A 161 -0.33 -4.65 13.28
CA LYS A 161 0.68 -5.70 13.34
C LYS A 161 0.17 -6.97 12.70
N ARG A 162 0.73 -7.30 11.55
CA ARG A 162 0.37 -8.54 10.85
C ARG A 162 0.73 -9.77 11.69
N ALA A 163 -0.20 -10.71 11.78
CA ALA A 163 0.07 -12.02 12.34
C ALA A 163 0.91 -12.86 11.36
N GLN A 164 1.89 -13.59 11.89
CA GLN A 164 2.70 -14.51 11.09
C GLN A 164 1.84 -15.70 10.62
N ASN A 165 2.16 -16.23 9.44
CA ASN A 165 1.50 -17.41 8.87
C ASN A 165 -0.01 -17.27 8.65
N GLN A 166 -0.48 -16.05 8.39
CA GLN A 166 -1.89 -15.77 8.07
C GLN A 166 -2.01 -15.12 6.70
N LYS A 167 -3.04 -15.54 5.95
CA LYS A 167 -3.42 -14.88 4.72
C LYS A 167 -4.40 -13.75 4.97
N TYR A 168 -4.21 -12.64 4.27
CA TYR A 168 -5.11 -11.48 4.27
C TYR A 168 -5.60 -11.26 2.85
N ILE A 169 -6.89 -11.04 2.62
CA ILE A 169 -7.42 -10.74 1.30
C ILE A 169 -8.07 -9.37 1.37
N TYR A 170 -7.70 -8.47 0.46
CA TYR A 170 -8.29 -7.14 0.34
C TYR A 170 -9.17 -7.06 -0.90
N ALA A 171 -10.37 -6.48 -0.74
CA ALA A 171 -11.31 -6.24 -1.82
C ALA A 171 -12.03 -4.89 -1.66
N VAL A 172 -12.53 -4.38 -2.77
CA VAL A 172 -13.40 -3.21 -2.86
C VAL A 172 -14.78 -3.67 -3.30
N HIS A 173 -15.84 -3.27 -2.59
CA HIS A 173 -17.23 -3.59 -2.92
C HIS A 173 -17.99 -2.33 -3.32
N ASP A 174 -18.58 -2.33 -4.50
CA ASP A 174 -19.53 -1.29 -4.93
C ASP A 174 -20.86 -1.48 -4.21
N TYR A 175 -20.96 -0.89 -3.02
CA TYR A 175 -22.15 -1.01 -2.18
C TYR A 175 -23.34 -0.25 -2.76
N SER A 176 -23.07 0.87 -3.45
CA SER A 176 -24.07 1.67 -4.16
C SER A 176 -24.81 0.84 -5.20
N ASP A 177 -24.05 0.11 -6.03
CA ASP A 177 -24.59 -0.72 -7.11
C ASP A 177 -24.60 -2.22 -6.77
N LYS A 178 -24.60 -2.59 -5.48
CA LYS A 178 -24.52 -4.00 -5.01
C LYS A 178 -25.52 -4.96 -5.65
N ASN A 179 -26.69 -4.47 -6.08
CA ASN A 179 -27.74 -5.28 -6.72
C ASN A 179 -27.63 -5.33 -8.26
N ARG A 180 -26.66 -4.64 -8.87
CA ARG A 180 -26.46 -4.53 -10.32
C ARG A 180 -25.28 -5.39 -10.80
N VAL A 181 -25.35 -6.68 -10.50
CA VAL A 181 -24.26 -7.67 -10.70
C VAL A 181 -23.77 -7.89 -12.15
N ASP A 182 -24.44 -7.29 -13.14
CA ASP A 182 -24.06 -7.38 -14.57
C ASP A 182 -23.63 -6.01 -15.17
N ASN A 183 -23.42 -4.99 -14.33
CA ASN A 183 -22.84 -3.72 -14.77
C ASN A 183 -21.32 -3.68 -14.55
N ASP A 184 -20.69 -2.62 -15.07
CA ASP A 184 -19.27 -2.36 -14.94
C ASP A 184 -18.98 -1.00 -14.27
N ASN A 185 -19.91 -0.50 -13.43
CA ASN A 185 -19.81 0.83 -12.85
C ASN A 185 -18.58 0.98 -11.93
N LEU A 186 -18.34 -0.01 -11.06
CA LEU A 186 -17.13 -0.11 -10.25
C LEU A 186 -15.85 0.04 -11.10
N SER A 187 -15.84 -0.50 -12.31
CA SER A 187 -14.63 -0.59 -13.11
C SER A 187 -14.46 0.58 -14.08
N ASN A 188 -15.56 1.10 -14.63
CA ASN A 188 -15.53 2.13 -15.66
C ASN A 188 -15.56 3.54 -15.09
N ILE A 189 -16.45 3.82 -14.12
CA ILE A 189 -16.76 5.20 -13.72
C ILE A 189 -16.16 5.59 -12.36
N SER A 190 -15.87 4.62 -11.48
CA SER A 190 -15.36 4.90 -10.13
C SER A 190 -14.04 5.66 -10.11
N ASN A 191 -13.17 5.38 -11.07
CA ASN A 191 -11.74 5.73 -11.02
C ASN A 191 -11.08 5.31 -9.70
N ALA A 192 -11.54 4.22 -9.10
CA ALA A 192 -11.03 3.70 -7.85
C ALA A 192 -9.54 3.36 -7.96
N LYS A 193 -8.78 3.78 -6.95
CA LYS A 193 -7.36 3.50 -6.77
C LYS A 193 -7.12 2.98 -5.37
N VAL A 194 -6.29 1.95 -5.24
CA VAL A 194 -5.88 1.38 -3.96
C VAL A 194 -4.39 1.60 -3.77
N TYR A 195 -4.02 2.23 -2.66
CA TYR A 195 -2.63 2.52 -2.29
C TYR A 195 -2.24 1.69 -1.07
N VAL A 196 -1.11 0.99 -1.15
CA VAL A 196 -0.60 0.14 -0.07
C VAL A 196 0.70 0.72 0.45
N TYR A 197 0.72 1.07 1.73
CA TYR A 197 1.85 1.66 2.42
C TYR A 197 2.45 0.70 3.44
N ILE A 198 3.77 0.72 3.56
CA ILE A 198 4.54 0.10 4.64
C ILE A 198 5.57 1.12 5.11
N GLY A 199 5.66 1.35 6.42
CA GLY A 199 6.55 2.37 6.98
C GLY A 199 6.24 3.77 6.44
N ASN A 200 7.19 4.36 5.73
CA ASN A 200 7.05 5.68 5.11
C ASN A 200 6.85 5.62 3.58
N THR A 201 6.72 4.41 3.02
CA THR A 201 6.78 4.20 1.57
C THR A 201 5.47 3.65 1.03
N LEU A 202 5.01 4.24 -0.07
CA LEU A 202 4.00 3.65 -0.94
C LEU A 202 4.65 2.50 -1.70
N ILE A 203 4.34 1.26 -1.33
CA ILE A 203 4.97 0.07 -1.91
C ILE A 203 4.21 -0.45 -3.14
N LYS A 204 2.91 -0.17 -3.24
CA LYS A 204 2.09 -0.60 -4.37
C LYS A 204 0.89 0.30 -4.58
N SER A 205 0.52 0.49 -5.84
CA SER A 205 -0.69 1.18 -6.26
C SER A 205 -1.44 0.31 -7.26
N TYR A 206 -2.76 0.24 -7.12
CA TYR A 206 -3.64 -0.46 -8.04
C TYR A 206 -4.64 0.52 -8.63
N ASP A 207 -4.69 0.58 -9.96
CA ASP A 207 -5.79 1.21 -10.68
C ASP A 207 -6.88 0.17 -10.94
N VAL A 208 -8.14 0.52 -10.72
CA VAL A 208 -9.24 -0.37 -11.04
C VAL A 208 -9.20 -0.76 -12.54
N PRO A 209 -9.17 -2.05 -12.89
CA PRO A 209 -9.17 -2.48 -14.28
C PRO A 209 -10.43 -2.01 -14.99
N LYS A 210 -10.32 -1.44 -16.20
CA LYS A 210 -11.48 -0.90 -16.94
C LYS A 210 -12.30 -1.99 -17.63
N ARG A 211 -13.60 -1.73 -17.86
CA ARG A 211 -14.56 -2.56 -18.60
C ARG A 211 -14.72 -3.99 -18.06
N LYS A 212 -14.66 -4.12 -16.74
CA LYS A 212 -14.91 -5.37 -16.01
C LYS A 212 -16.25 -5.30 -15.33
N LYS A 213 -17.05 -6.37 -15.50
CA LYS A 213 -18.33 -6.51 -14.82
C LYS A 213 -18.11 -7.13 -13.45
N GLY A 214 -18.88 -6.68 -12.47
CA GLY A 214 -18.83 -7.22 -11.11
C GLY A 214 -18.96 -6.12 -10.05
N THR A 215 -19.61 -6.44 -8.95
CA THR A 215 -19.76 -5.51 -7.81
C THR A 215 -18.58 -5.57 -6.85
N VAL A 216 -17.74 -6.62 -6.89
CA VAL A 216 -16.60 -6.78 -5.99
C VAL A 216 -15.32 -6.89 -6.80
N TRP A 217 -14.35 -6.01 -6.54
CA TRP A 217 -13.00 -6.11 -7.05
C TRP A 217 -12.08 -6.69 -5.98
N VAL A 218 -11.68 -7.95 -6.15
CA VAL A 218 -10.68 -8.61 -5.30
C VAL A 218 -9.31 -8.17 -5.80
N VAL A 219 -8.64 -7.33 -5.02
CA VAL A 219 -7.46 -6.58 -5.49
C VAL A 219 -6.21 -7.45 -5.34
N PHE A 220 -5.91 -7.84 -4.11
CA PHE A 220 -4.71 -8.61 -3.78
C PHE A 220 -4.94 -9.46 -2.53
N MET A 221 -4.03 -10.40 -2.31
CA MET A 221 -3.87 -11.06 -1.02
C MET A 221 -2.46 -10.85 -0.47
N ILE A 222 -2.32 -10.98 0.84
CA ILE A 222 -1.07 -11.17 1.54
C ILE A 222 -0.99 -12.65 1.89
N ASP A 223 0.08 -13.35 1.50
CA ASP A 223 0.29 -14.75 1.86
C ASP A 223 0.81 -14.92 3.30
N GLU A 224 0.96 -16.17 3.74
CA GLU A 224 1.44 -16.55 5.08
C GLU A 224 2.82 -15.99 5.43
N SER A 225 3.67 -15.82 4.42
CA SER A 225 5.02 -15.25 4.56
C SER A 225 5.00 -13.72 4.55
N GLY A 226 3.86 -13.13 4.20
CA GLY A 226 3.64 -11.72 4.23
C GLY A 226 3.74 -10.99 2.92
N ASN A 227 3.69 -11.72 1.82
CA ASN A 227 3.96 -11.18 0.51
C ASN A 227 2.67 -10.79 -0.18
N ILE A 228 2.73 -9.72 -0.97
CA ILE A 228 1.57 -9.27 -1.74
C ILE A 228 1.49 -10.09 -3.03
N ILE A 229 0.32 -10.71 -3.27
CA ILE A 229 -0.01 -11.46 -4.48
C ILE A 229 -1.17 -10.75 -5.15
N ASP A 230 -0.96 -10.35 -6.40
CA ASP A 230 -1.99 -9.67 -7.19
C ASP A 230 -3.08 -10.66 -7.58
N ILE A 231 -4.33 -10.29 -7.32
CA ILE A 231 -5.51 -11.08 -7.72
C ILE A 231 -6.19 -10.39 -8.89
N ASN A 232 -6.52 -9.10 -8.74
CA ASN A 232 -7.19 -8.27 -9.76
C ASN A 232 -8.37 -8.97 -10.46
N ASN A 233 -9.20 -9.65 -9.68
CA ASN A 233 -10.37 -10.35 -10.20
C ASN A 233 -11.67 -9.63 -9.83
N PHE A 234 -12.67 -9.75 -10.70
CA PHE A 234 -14.00 -9.21 -10.45
C PHE A 234 -14.97 -10.33 -10.15
N GLU A 235 -15.77 -10.11 -9.11
CA GLU A 235 -16.73 -11.03 -8.55
C GLU A 235 -18.03 -10.28 -8.28
N ASN A 236 -19.04 -11.02 -7.81
CA ASN A 236 -20.33 -10.44 -7.48
C ASN A 236 -20.74 -10.74 -6.05
N SER A 237 -21.20 -9.71 -5.37
CA SER A 237 -21.92 -9.83 -4.11
C SER A 237 -22.91 -8.71 -3.93
N THR A 238 -24.03 -9.04 -3.29
CA THR A 238 -25.11 -8.11 -2.95
C THR A 238 -25.11 -7.73 -1.46
N SER A 239 -24.18 -8.28 -0.65
CA SER A 239 -24.08 -7.98 0.79
C SER A 239 -22.67 -8.20 1.32
N TRP A 240 -22.36 -7.59 2.47
CA TRP A 240 -21.04 -7.75 3.11
C TRP A 240 -20.78 -9.20 3.57
N GLU A 241 -21.80 -9.97 3.96
CA GLU A 241 -21.67 -11.40 4.29
C GLU A 241 -21.32 -12.24 3.06
N GLY A 242 -21.87 -11.87 1.90
CA GLY A 242 -21.53 -12.49 0.64
C GLY A 242 -20.08 -12.20 0.26
N VAL A 243 -19.61 -10.96 0.44
CA VAL A 243 -18.20 -10.59 0.28
C VAL A 243 -17.33 -11.40 1.26
N ARG A 244 -17.70 -11.49 2.54
CA ARG A 244 -16.98 -12.29 3.55
C ARG A 244 -16.83 -13.75 3.13
N SER A 245 -17.91 -14.35 2.66
CA SER A 245 -17.92 -15.75 2.20
C SER A 245 -17.02 -15.92 0.97
N LEU A 246 -17.07 -14.97 0.04
CA LEU A 246 -16.25 -14.95 -1.16
C LEU A 246 -14.75 -14.84 -0.83
N LEU A 247 -14.34 -13.85 -0.02
CA LEU A 247 -12.93 -13.67 0.34
C LEU A 247 -12.39 -14.84 1.18
N SER A 248 -13.25 -15.52 1.93
CA SER A 248 -12.89 -16.77 2.60
C SER A 248 -12.42 -17.83 1.61
N ASN A 249 -13.04 -17.96 0.44
CA ASN A 249 -12.62 -18.94 -0.58
C ASN A 249 -11.23 -18.62 -1.14
N TYR A 250 -10.90 -17.33 -1.34
CA TYR A 250 -9.56 -16.89 -1.76
C TYR A 250 -8.47 -17.22 -0.74
N ARG A 251 -8.80 -17.30 0.57
CA ARG A 251 -7.83 -17.77 1.59
C ARG A 251 -7.45 -19.24 1.37
N TYR A 252 -8.38 -20.07 0.91
CA TYR A 252 -8.18 -21.52 0.77
C TYR A 252 -7.85 -21.97 -0.66
N SER A 253 -7.96 -21.10 -1.66
CA SER A 253 -7.52 -21.42 -3.01
C SER A 253 -5.98 -21.35 -3.11
N SER A 254 -5.40 -22.30 -3.81
CA SER A 254 -4.05 -22.15 -4.36
C SER A 254 -4.16 -21.34 -5.65
N THR A 255 -3.40 -20.26 -5.78
CA THR A 255 -3.35 -19.46 -7.01
C THR A 255 -1.90 -19.38 -7.55
N PRO A 256 -1.74 -19.19 -8.87
CA PRO A 256 -0.93 -20.07 -9.71
C PRO A 256 0.36 -19.43 -10.25
N ILE A 257 1.05 -20.23 -11.06
CA ILE A 257 2.36 -20.09 -11.71
C ILE A 257 2.58 -18.74 -12.42
N ASN A 258 3.73 -18.14 -12.13
CA ASN A 258 4.29 -16.93 -12.75
C ASN A 258 5.03 -17.26 -14.05
N SER A 259 4.81 -16.48 -15.12
CA SER A 259 5.66 -16.53 -16.32
C SER A 259 6.14 -15.12 -16.69
N ILE A 260 7.45 -14.98 -16.90
CA ILE A 260 8.12 -13.76 -17.38
C ILE A 260 8.90 -14.11 -18.65
N THR A 261 8.98 -13.17 -19.59
CA THR A 261 9.78 -13.37 -20.81
C THR A 261 11.28 -13.27 -20.48
N GLU A 262 12.12 -13.93 -21.27
CA GLU A 262 13.57 -13.87 -21.06
C GLU A 262 14.13 -12.46 -21.25
N ASN A 263 13.55 -11.68 -22.16
CA ASN A 263 13.92 -10.28 -22.35
C ASN A 263 13.67 -9.43 -21.09
N ASN A 264 12.54 -9.65 -20.40
CA ASN A 264 12.24 -8.94 -19.16
C ASN A 264 13.18 -9.38 -18.03
N ARG A 265 13.53 -10.67 -17.95
CA ARG A 265 14.53 -11.18 -17.01
C ARG A 265 15.89 -10.51 -17.21
N GLN A 266 16.34 -10.41 -18.45
CA GLN A 266 17.61 -9.75 -18.79
C GLN A 266 17.58 -8.25 -18.48
N THR A 267 16.48 -7.58 -18.82
CA THR A 267 16.32 -6.14 -18.53
C THR A 267 16.36 -5.86 -17.02
N ALA A 268 15.65 -6.67 -16.22
CA ALA A 268 15.70 -6.56 -14.77
C ALA A 268 17.11 -6.77 -14.21
N PHE A 269 17.84 -7.76 -14.73
CA PHE A 269 19.21 -8.04 -14.32
C PHE A 269 20.17 -6.86 -14.58
N ASP A 270 20.08 -6.23 -15.75
CA ASP A 270 20.93 -5.10 -16.12
C ASP A 270 20.62 -3.84 -15.28
N ILE A 271 19.34 -3.61 -14.95
CA ILE A 271 18.93 -2.53 -14.06
C ILE A 271 19.37 -2.82 -12.60
N ASN A 272 19.26 -4.07 -12.14
CA ASN A 272 19.73 -4.47 -10.80
C ASN A 272 21.25 -4.22 -10.64
N LYS A 273 22.06 -4.51 -11.65
CA LYS A 273 23.50 -4.20 -11.63
C LYS A 273 23.78 -2.70 -11.48
N GLN A 274 22.96 -1.84 -12.10
CA GLN A 274 23.08 -0.40 -11.88
C GLN A 274 22.78 -0.04 -10.43
N GLY A 275 21.74 -0.63 -9.84
CA GLY A 275 21.43 -0.49 -8.42
C GLY A 275 22.59 -0.90 -7.51
N GLU A 276 23.25 -2.03 -7.78
CA GLU A 276 24.44 -2.50 -7.05
C GLU A 276 25.62 -1.52 -7.15
N ASN A 277 25.86 -0.94 -8.33
CA ASN A 277 26.89 0.08 -8.50
C ASN A 277 26.62 1.33 -7.64
N PHE A 278 25.36 1.80 -7.60
CA PHE A 278 24.97 2.91 -6.74
C PHE A 278 25.08 2.56 -5.26
N TYR A 279 24.69 1.34 -4.87
CA TYR A 279 24.80 0.84 -3.50
C TYR A 279 26.27 0.83 -3.03
N HIS A 280 27.18 0.29 -3.83
CA HIS A 280 28.62 0.26 -3.52
C HIS A 280 29.25 1.66 -3.52
N SER A 281 28.70 2.60 -4.28
CA SER A 281 29.11 4.01 -4.28
C SER A 281 28.53 4.82 -3.11
N GLY A 282 27.80 4.20 -2.18
CA GLY A 282 27.19 4.87 -1.03
C GLY A 282 25.91 5.65 -1.34
N ARG A 283 25.44 5.62 -2.59
CA ARG A 283 24.28 6.39 -3.09
C ARG A 283 23.00 5.56 -2.92
N MET A 284 22.59 5.38 -1.67
CA MET A 284 21.55 4.40 -1.31
C MET A 284 20.15 4.70 -1.87
N GLU A 285 19.71 5.97 -1.88
CA GLU A 285 18.42 6.37 -2.47
C GLU A 285 18.37 6.07 -3.98
N GLN A 286 19.49 6.29 -4.69
CA GLN A 286 19.57 5.93 -6.12
C GLN A 286 19.54 4.41 -6.29
N ALA A 287 20.22 3.65 -5.43
CA ALA A 287 20.17 2.19 -5.46
C ALA A 287 18.74 1.66 -5.28
N VAL A 288 17.99 2.17 -4.29
CA VAL A 288 16.57 1.85 -4.07
C VAL A 288 15.76 2.07 -5.34
N ASN A 289 15.92 3.21 -5.99
CA ASN A 289 15.19 3.55 -7.20
C ASN A 289 15.48 2.56 -8.36
N TYR A 290 16.74 2.21 -8.57
CA TYR A 290 17.11 1.22 -9.59
C TYR A 290 16.58 -0.18 -9.27
N TYR A 291 16.63 -0.62 -8.00
CA TYR A 291 16.04 -1.91 -7.63
C TYR A 291 14.53 -1.95 -7.83
N GLN A 292 13.82 -0.86 -7.50
CA GLN A 292 12.38 -0.74 -7.78
C GLN A 292 12.10 -0.82 -9.29
N GLN A 293 12.85 -0.10 -10.12
CA GLN A 293 12.73 -0.20 -11.59
C GLN A 293 12.99 -1.62 -12.09
N ALA A 294 13.98 -2.33 -11.54
CA ALA A 294 14.28 -3.69 -11.95
C ALA A 294 13.12 -4.66 -11.65
N LEU A 295 12.41 -4.45 -10.54
CA LEU A 295 11.22 -5.21 -10.15
C LEU A 295 10.00 -4.94 -11.05
N GLU A 296 9.96 -3.82 -11.76
CA GLU A 296 8.93 -3.59 -12.79
C GLU A 296 9.08 -4.57 -13.97
N TYR A 297 10.30 -5.06 -14.24
CA TYR A 297 10.58 -6.02 -15.30
C TYR A 297 10.57 -7.48 -14.82
N ASN A 298 11.14 -7.75 -13.63
CA ASN A 298 11.10 -9.06 -13.01
C ASN A 298 10.60 -8.96 -11.56
N PRO A 299 9.28 -9.03 -11.35
CA PRO A 299 8.69 -8.92 -10.00
C PRO A 299 8.90 -10.20 -9.16
N PHE A 300 9.61 -11.20 -9.69
CA PHE A 300 9.80 -12.51 -9.07
C PHE A 300 11.28 -12.84 -8.84
N ASP A 301 12.14 -11.81 -8.73
CA ASP A 301 13.57 -11.99 -8.48
C ASP A 301 13.91 -11.79 -7.00
N GLY A 302 14.19 -12.90 -6.30
CA GLY A 302 14.53 -12.84 -4.88
C GLY A 302 15.82 -12.06 -4.60
N GLN A 303 16.78 -12.02 -5.53
CA GLN A 303 18.04 -11.31 -5.33
C GLN A 303 17.83 -9.80 -5.39
N ILE A 304 17.00 -9.31 -6.31
CA ILE A 304 16.69 -7.88 -6.44
C ILE A 304 15.99 -7.38 -5.17
N TYR A 305 15.02 -8.15 -4.65
CA TYR A 305 14.38 -7.83 -3.37
C TYR A 305 15.35 -7.87 -2.19
N SER A 306 16.29 -8.82 -2.16
CA SER A 306 17.32 -8.88 -1.10
C SER A 306 18.21 -7.64 -1.10
N ASN A 307 18.64 -7.20 -2.30
CA ASN A 307 19.39 -5.98 -2.50
C ASN A 307 18.60 -4.73 -2.08
N LEU A 308 17.31 -4.66 -2.47
CA LEU A 308 16.40 -3.59 -2.08
C LEU A 308 16.26 -3.51 -0.55
N GLY A 309 16.09 -4.65 0.12
CA GLY A 309 15.98 -4.72 1.57
C GLY A 309 17.25 -4.24 2.30
N LEU A 310 18.43 -4.57 1.77
CA LEU A 310 19.70 -4.05 2.28
C LEU A 310 19.80 -2.52 2.11
N ALA A 311 19.45 -2.00 0.94
CA ALA A 311 19.48 -0.57 0.66
C ALA A 311 18.52 0.22 1.56
N PHE A 312 17.28 -0.27 1.75
CA PHE A 312 16.33 0.32 2.69
C PHE A 312 16.85 0.34 4.13
N SER A 313 17.47 -0.76 4.59
CA SER A 313 18.05 -0.82 5.94
C SER A 313 19.18 0.21 6.11
N LYS A 314 19.99 0.45 5.08
CA LYS A 314 21.09 1.44 5.12
C LYS A 314 20.61 2.89 5.24
N ILE A 315 19.41 3.20 4.77
CA ILE A 315 18.78 4.53 4.90
C ILE A 315 17.79 4.61 6.07
N GLY A 316 17.75 3.59 6.95
CA GLY A 316 16.91 3.57 8.14
C GLY A 316 15.42 3.28 7.87
N ARG A 317 15.05 2.89 6.65
CA ARG A 317 13.68 2.50 6.27
C ARG A 317 13.42 1.05 6.64
N ASN A 318 13.29 0.80 7.94
CA ASN A 318 13.32 -0.53 8.52
C ASN A 318 12.09 -1.40 8.15
N ALA A 319 10.89 -0.81 8.12
CA ALA A 319 9.68 -1.55 7.75
C ALA A 319 9.72 -1.97 6.26
N GLU A 320 10.16 -1.08 5.39
CA GLU A 320 10.38 -1.32 3.97
C GLU A 320 11.45 -2.39 3.73
N ALA A 321 12.52 -2.34 4.52
CA ALA A 321 13.57 -3.34 4.49
C ALA A 321 13.03 -4.73 4.88
N ILE A 322 12.18 -4.83 5.90
CA ILE A 322 11.54 -6.11 6.28
C ILE A 322 10.65 -6.62 5.16
N TRP A 323 9.82 -5.75 4.57
CA TRP A 323 8.97 -6.12 3.44
C TRP A 323 9.79 -6.67 2.26
N ALA A 324 10.82 -5.94 1.83
CA ALA A 324 11.65 -6.36 0.70
C ALA A 324 12.36 -7.70 0.99
N ASN A 325 12.88 -7.91 2.21
CA ASN A 325 13.49 -9.19 2.56
C ASN A 325 12.47 -10.35 2.60
N ARG A 326 11.18 -10.11 2.87
CA ARG A 326 10.13 -11.16 2.78
C ARG A 326 9.86 -11.56 1.34
N GLU A 327 9.73 -10.60 0.44
CA GLU A 327 9.61 -10.89 -1.00
C GLU A 327 10.88 -11.60 -1.52
N ALA A 328 12.06 -11.24 -1.01
CA ALA A 328 13.31 -11.93 -1.32
C ALA A 328 13.25 -13.42 -0.95
N ILE A 329 12.70 -13.76 0.22
CA ILE A 329 12.54 -15.14 0.69
C ILE A 329 11.56 -15.92 -0.20
N LYS A 330 10.44 -15.29 -0.61
CA LYS A 330 9.43 -15.86 -1.50
C LYS A 330 10.01 -16.27 -2.85
N PHE A 331 10.80 -15.39 -3.42
CA PHE A 331 11.34 -15.54 -4.77
C PHE A 331 12.77 -16.08 -4.81
N ALA A 332 13.30 -16.49 -3.67
CA ALA A 332 14.63 -17.07 -3.58
C ALA A 332 14.70 -18.40 -4.33
N THR A 333 15.61 -18.47 -5.30
CA THR A 333 15.95 -19.69 -6.03
C THR A 333 17.02 -20.52 -5.32
N ASP A 334 17.63 -19.98 -4.26
CA ASP A 334 18.63 -20.67 -3.45
C ASP A 334 18.52 -20.32 -1.95
N ASN A 335 19.20 -21.13 -1.13
CA ASN A 335 19.21 -20.95 0.33
C ASN A 335 20.05 -19.76 0.81
N THR A 336 20.96 -19.24 -0.01
CA THR A 336 21.79 -18.07 0.32
C THR A 336 20.92 -16.82 0.38
N VAL A 337 20.07 -16.60 -0.62
CA VAL A 337 19.12 -15.47 -0.63
C VAL A 337 18.20 -15.55 0.59
N LYS A 338 17.65 -16.73 0.90
CA LYS A 338 16.80 -16.93 2.09
C LYS A 338 17.55 -16.61 3.38
N ALA A 339 18.73 -17.21 3.58
CA ALA A 339 19.52 -17.02 4.79
C ALA A 339 19.94 -15.56 5.00
N ASN A 340 20.40 -14.88 3.94
CA ASN A 340 20.77 -13.46 4.00
C ASN A 340 19.56 -12.59 4.35
N SER A 341 18.39 -12.88 3.76
CA SER A 341 17.19 -12.09 3.96
C SER A 341 16.61 -12.28 5.38
N TYR A 342 16.59 -13.51 5.90
CA TYR A 342 16.26 -13.78 7.30
C TYR A 342 17.23 -13.08 8.26
N TYR A 343 18.53 -13.11 7.96
CA TYR A 343 19.53 -12.41 8.76
C TYR A 343 19.32 -10.89 8.78
N ASN A 344 18.97 -10.30 7.64
CA ASN A 344 18.66 -8.87 7.54
C ASN A 344 17.43 -8.49 8.37
N ILE A 345 16.34 -9.26 8.27
CA ILE A 345 15.14 -9.08 9.09
C ILE A 345 15.49 -9.17 10.57
N ALA A 346 16.24 -10.19 10.97
CA ALA A 346 16.65 -10.39 12.36
C ALA A 346 17.47 -9.21 12.92
N LYS A 347 18.38 -8.64 12.12
CA LYS A 347 19.13 -7.43 12.51
C LYS A 347 18.22 -6.22 12.73
N ILE A 348 17.19 -6.06 11.92
CA ILE A 348 16.24 -4.94 12.05
C ILE A 348 15.47 -5.05 13.36
N TYR A 349 14.95 -6.24 13.67
CA TYR A 349 14.30 -6.49 14.97
C TYR A 349 15.27 -6.35 16.14
N GLU A 350 16.51 -6.84 16.03
CA GLU A 350 17.52 -6.68 17.09
C GLU A 350 17.80 -5.19 17.37
N ASN A 351 18.00 -4.40 16.32
CA ASN A 351 18.25 -2.96 16.44
C ASN A 351 17.04 -2.22 17.04
N SER A 352 15.84 -2.75 16.84
CA SER A 352 14.58 -2.20 17.38
C SER A 352 14.25 -2.76 18.78
N GLY A 353 15.13 -3.55 19.39
CA GLY A 353 14.93 -4.15 20.72
C GLY A 353 13.94 -5.31 20.77
N GLN A 354 13.39 -5.74 19.62
CA GLN A 354 12.45 -6.86 19.52
C GLN A 354 13.21 -8.19 19.49
N TYR A 355 13.81 -8.56 20.62
CA TYR A 355 14.75 -9.66 20.71
C TYR A 355 14.14 -11.05 20.44
N SER A 356 12.88 -11.26 20.78
CA SER A 356 12.18 -12.53 20.48
C SER A 356 12.06 -12.76 18.98
N ASP A 357 11.59 -11.75 18.22
CA ASP A 357 11.50 -11.79 16.76
C ASP A 357 12.88 -11.90 16.11
N ALA A 358 13.87 -11.14 16.61
CA ALA A 358 15.25 -11.24 16.14
C ALA A 358 15.82 -12.66 16.30
N LEU A 359 15.59 -13.29 17.46
CA LEU A 359 16.06 -14.65 17.74
C LEU A 359 15.40 -15.67 16.80
N TYR A 360 14.10 -15.55 16.57
CA TYR A 360 13.36 -16.39 15.63
C TYR A 360 13.97 -16.32 14.21
N TYR A 361 14.14 -15.11 13.67
CA TYR A 361 14.68 -14.93 12.32
C TYR A 361 16.16 -15.30 12.19
N TYR A 362 16.99 -15.12 13.22
CA TYR A 362 18.35 -15.66 13.19
C TYR A 362 18.38 -17.19 13.16
N GLY A 363 17.43 -17.86 13.83
CA GLY A 363 17.23 -19.30 13.73
C GLY A 363 16.96 -19.72 12.29
N LEU A 364 15.96 -19.10 11.65
CA LEU A 364 15.63 -19.37 10.24
C LEU A 364 16.79 -19.10 9.29
N ALA A 365 17.59 -18.06 9.52
CA ALA A 365 18.79 -17.77 8.73
C ALA A 365 19.79 -18.94 8.79
N LYS A 366 20.04 -19.45 10.00
CA LYS A 366 20.95 -20.58 10.24
C LYS A 366 20.43 -21.89 9.65
N GLU A 367 19.13 -22.16 9.76
CA GLU A 367 18.50 -23.35 9.18
C GLU A 367 18.64 -23.41 7.65
N ASN A 368 18.63 -22.25 6.98
CA ASN A 368 18.79 -22.20 5.54
C ASN A 368 20.26 -22.30 5.11
N LYS A 369 21.19 -21.67 5.83
CA LYS A 369 22.61 -21.73 5.54
C LYS A 369 23.44 -21.53 6.81
N GLU A 370 24.35 -22.45 7.09
CA GLU A 370 25.25 -22.29 8.24
C GLU A 370 26.22 -21.13 8.02
N ASN A 371 26.36 -20.27 9.03
CA ASN A 371 27.32 -19.19 9.06
C ASN A 371 27.66 -18.81 10.52
N PRO A 372 28.95 -18.76 10.91
CA PRO A 372 29.35 -18.38 12.27
C PRO A 372 28.83 -17.00 12.72
N VAL A 373 28.51 -16.11 11.78
CA VAL A 373 27.89 -14.81 12.07
C VAL A 373 26.52 -14.98 12.74
N TYR A 374 25.74 -15.99 12.34
CA TYR A 374 24.41 -16.25 12.87
C TYR A 374 24.49 -16.78 14.30
N ASP A 375 25.44 -17.68 14.58
CA ASP A 375 25.67 -18.19 15.94
C ASP A 375 26.03 -17.07 16.92
N LYS A 376 26.95 -16.18 16.52
CA LYS A 376 27.32 -15.01 17.32
C LYS A 376 26.13 -14.08 17.54
N ALA A 377 25.28 -13.90 16.54
CA ALA A 377 24.09 -13.07 16.65
C ALA A 377 23.04 -13.68 17.60
N ILE A 378 22.77 -14.99 17.48
CA ILE A 378 21.88 -15.74 18.37
C ILE A 378 22.34 -15.64 19.83
N LEU A 379 23.63 -15.85 20.09
CA LEU A 379 24.20 -15.73 21.44
C LEU A 379 24.04 -14.31 22.00
N ARG A 380 24.34 -13.29 21.19
CA ARG A 380 24.20 -11.87 21.56
C ARG A 380 22.76 -11.49 21.86
N VAL A 381 21.79 -11.94 21.07
CA VAL A 381 20.37 -11.65 21.32
C VAL A 381 19.88 -12.38 22.57
N LYS A 382 20.24 -13.66 22.74
CA LYS A 382 19.89 -14.43 23.95
C LYS A 382 20.41 -13.79 25.24
N SER A 383 21.59 -13.16 25.22
CA SER A 383 22.11 -12.47 26.42
C SER A 383 21.36 -11.18 26.76
N LYS A 384 20.68 -10.55 25.79
CA LYS A 384 19.86 -9.35 26.01
C LYS A 384 18.42 -9.66 26.46
N MET A 385 18.01 -10.92 26.40
CA MET A 385 16.70 -11.41 26.85
C MET A 385 16.73 -11.95 28.29
N ARG A 386 17.90 -11.98 28.92
CA ARG A 386 18.12 -12.32 30.33
C ARG A 386 18.18 -11.05 31.14
#